data_AF-A0A837BTB8-F1
#
_entry.id   AF-A0A837BTB8-F1
#
_cell.length_a   1.000
_cell.length_b   1.000
_cell.length_c   1.000
_cell.angle_alpha   90.00
_cell.angle_beta   90.00
_cell.angle_gamma   90.00
#
_symmetry.space_group_name_H-M   'P 1'
#
loop_
_entity.id
_entity.type
_entity.pdbx_description
1 polymer ?
#
loop_
_entity_poly.entity_id
_entity_poly.type
_entity_poly.pdbx_seq_one_letter_code
_entity_poly.pdbx_strand_id
1 'polypeptide(L)' 'MSETVKFRGSSNDGVIRMYEKQISDITGLNIDIQNKKIVVYTIKIKNRIYYINKDVFFETLDKLKNLNLHDINFS' A
#
# COMPACT_ATOMS: atom_id res chain seq x y z
N MET A 1 -15.17 -9.53 -10.82
CA MET A 1 -14.64 -8.28 -11.41
C MET A 1 -13.29 -8.02 -10.77
N SER A 2 -12.25 -7.72 -11.55
CA SER A 2 -10.94 -7.40 -11.00
C SER A 2 -10.95 -5.98 -10.44
N GLU A 3 -10.84 -5.85 -9.13
CA GLU A 3 -10.85 -4.55 -8.45
C GLU A 3 -9.48 -3.87 -8.60
N THR A 4 -9.51 -2.55 -8.83
CA THR A 4 -8.30 -1.72 -8.93
C THR A 4 -8.21 -0.71 -7.80
N VAL A 5 -6.99 -0.27 -7.51
CA VAL A 5 -6.68 0.86 -6.62
C VAL A 5 -5.95 1.92 -7.42
N LYS A 6 -6.38 3.16 -7.26
CA LYS A 6 -5.77 4.34 -7.86
C LYS A 6 -5.07 5.16 -6.79
N PHE A 7 -3.80 5.49 -6.99
CA PHE A 7 -3.04 6.25 -6.00
C PHE A 7 -1.96 7.12 -6.63
N ARG A 8 -1.56 8.17 -5.90
CA ARG A 8 -0.36 8.95 -6.20
C ARG A 8 0.81 8.33 -5.46
N GLY A 9 1.86 7.99 -6.19
CA GLY A 9 3.12 7.51 -5.60
C GLY A 9 4.30 8.30 -6.17
N SER A 10 5.40 8.31 -5.45
CA SER A 10 6.69 8.79 -5.95
C SER A 10 7.48 7.63 -6.56
N SER A 11 8.06 7.84 -7.75
CA SER A 11 9.11 6.96 -8.27
C SER A 11 10.48 7.34 -7.68
N ASN A 12 11.49 6.49 -7.84
CA ASN A 12 12.86 6.72 -7.33
C ASN A 12 13.52 8.03 -7.84
N ASP A 13 12.98 8.63 -8.90
CA ASP A 13 13.38 9.92 -9.47
C ASP A 13 12.74 11.13 -8.76
N GLY A 14 11.91 10.90 -7.73
CA GLY A 14 11.17 11.95 -7.02
C GLY A 14 9.92 12.44 -7.76
N VAL A 15 9.61 11.87 -8.93
CA VAL A 15 8.44 12.28 -9.73
C VAL A 15 7.18 11.66 -9.14
N ILE A 16 6.19 12.50 -8.85
CA ILE A 16 4.86 12.07 -8.41
C ILE A 16 4.06 11.64 -9.64
N ARG A 17 3.57 10.39 -9.63
CA ARG A 17 2.74 9.83 -10.72
C ARG A 17 1.47 9.21 -10.17
N MET A 18 0.42 9.22 -11.00
CA MET A 18 -0.79 8.44 -10.76
C MET A 18 -0.55 7.00 -11.21
N TYR A 19 -0.88 6.06 -10.33
CA TYR A 19 -0.83 4.62 -10.58
C TYR A 19 -2.22 4.04 -10.44
N GLU A 20 -2.58 3.13 -11.36
CA GLU A 20 -3.73 2.24 -11.23
C GLU A 20 -3.20 0.81 -11.23
N LYS A 21 -3.54 0.03 -10.20
CA LYS A 21 -3.01 -1.31 -9.97
C LYS A 21 -4.12 -2.27 -9.59
N GLN A 22 -4.03 -3.49 -10.09
CA GLN A 22 -4.96 -4.57 -9.72
C GLN A 22 -4.71 -4.95 -8.27
N ILE A 23 -5.78 -5.19 -7.51
CA ILE A 23 -5.69 -5.68 -6.12
C ILE A 23 -4.90 -7.00 -6.07
N SER A 24 -5.06 -7.87 -7.07
CA SER A 24 -4.34 -9.15 -7.16
C SER A 24 -2.83 -9.02 -7.31
N ASP A 25 -2.30 -7.86 -7.71
CA ASP A 25 -0.86 -7.62 -7.81
C ASP A 25 -0.24 -7.20 -6.47
N ILE A 26 -1.07 -6.90 -5.46
CA ILE A 26 -0.63 -6.42 -4.16
C ILE A 26 -0.17 -7.62 -3.33
N THR A 27 1.09 -7.59 -2.96
CA THR A 27 1.76 -8.66 -2.20
C THR A 27 2.00 -8.29 -0.74
N GLY A 28 1.66 -7.06 -0.35
CA GLY A 28 1.80 -6.62 1.04
C GLY A 28 1.33 -5.18 1.28
N LEU A 29 0.89 -4.93 2.50
CA LEU A 29 0.57 -3.61 3.04
C LEU A 29 1.40 -3.42 4.31
N ASN A 30 1.99 -2.24 4.50
CA ASN A 30 2.79 -1.95 5.70
C ASN A 30 2.54 -0.53 6.22
N ILE A 31 2.59 -0.38 7.55
CA ILE A 31 2.50 0.88 8.27
C ILE A 31 3.76 1.00 9.14
N ASP A 32 4.54 2.05 8.94
CA ASP A 32 5.66 2.38 9.82
C ASP A 32 5.20 3.33 10.94
N ILE A 33 5.51 2.96 12.19
CA ILE A 33 5.14 3.70 13.39
C ILE A 33 6.41 4.06 14.16
N GLN A 34 6.65 5.36 14.33
CA GLN A 34 7.79 5.88 15.10
C GLN A 34 7.27 6.76 16.23
N ASN A 35 7.80 6.59 17.44
CA ASN A 35 7.39 7.38 18.61
C ASN A 35 5.87 7.39 18.84
N LYS A 36 5.20 6.24 18.66
CA LYS A 36 3.74 6.07 18.74
C LYS A 36 2.93 6.88 17.72
N LYS A 37 3.57 7.40 16.66
CA LYS A 37 2.91 8.11 15.55
C LYS A 37 3.10 7.32 14.26
N ILE A 38 2.04 7.20 13.47
CA ILE A 38 2.16 6.64 12.13
C ILE A 38 2.91 7.65 11.26
N VAL A 39 4.03 7.22 10.69
CA VAL A 39 4.90 8.07 9.87
C VAL A 39 4.70 7.76 8.39
N VAL A 40 4.51 6.49 8.04
CA VAL A 40 4.48 6.06 6.63
C VAL A 40 3.45 4.96 6.40
N TYR A 41 2.72 5.07 5.28
CA TYR A 41 1.93 3.98 4.71
C TYR A 41 2.58 3.53 3.41
N THR A 42 2.75 2.21 3.24
CA THR A 42 3.27 1.64 1.99
C THR A 42 2.46 0.47 1.48
N ILE A 43 2.46 0.30 0.16
CA ILE A 43 1.97 -0.90 -0.51
C ILE A 43 3.13 -1.56 -1.25
N LYS A 44 3.22 -2.88 -1.15
CA LYS A 44 4.16 -3.69 -1.92
C LYS A 44 3.42 -4.35 -3.08
N ILE A 45 3.85 -4.02 -4.29
CA ILE A 45 3.34 -4.62 -5.52
C ILE A 45 4.51 -5.31 -6.21
N LYS A 46 4.45 -6.65 -6.30
CA LYS A 46 5.56 -7.48 -6.78
C LYS A 46 6.84 -7.17 -5.98
N ASN A 47 7.90 -6.71 -6.65
CA ASN A 47 9.18 -6.36 -6.01
C ASN A 47 9.35 -4.84 -5.77
N ARG A 48 8.28 -4.04 -5.83
CA ARG A 48 8.35 -2.59 -5.65
C ARG A 48 7.50 -2.14 -4.46
N ILE A 49 8.04 -1.18 -3.70
CA ILE A 49 7.37 -0.54 -2.58
C ILE A 49 6.93 0.85 -3.05
N TYR A 50 5.68 1.20 -2.79
CA TYR A 50 5.12 2.52 -3.09
C TYR A 50 4.68 3.17 -1.79
N TYR A 51 5.09 4.42 -1.60
CA TYR A 51 4.60 5.28 -0.55
C TYR A 51 3.24 5.84 -0.95
N ILE A 52 2.26 5.70 -0.06
CA ILE A 52 0.88 6.09 -0.32
C ILE A 52 0.33 6.91 0.85
N ASN A 53 -0.82 7.55 0.64
CA ASN A 53 -1.53 8.22 1.72
C ASN A 53 -2.37 7.22 2.53
N LYS A 54 -2.85 7.69 3.68
CA LYS A 54 -3.71 6.94 4.60
C LYS A 54 -4.97 6.39 3.91
N ASP A 55 -5.64 7.21 3.11
CA ASP A 55 -6.93 6.87 2.53
C ASP A 55 -6.81 5.69 1.55
N VAL A 56 -5.79 5.74 0.68
CA VAL A 56 -5.46 4.65 -0.25
C VAL A 56 -5.12 3.38 0.53
N PHE A 57 -4.44 3.49 1.68
CA PHE A 57 -4.05 2.32 2.46
C PHE A 57 -5.29 1.58 2.96
N PHE A 58 -6.22 2.31 3.59
CA PHE A 58 -7.44 1.70 4.13
C PHE A 58 -8.42 1.28 3.03
N GLU A 59 -8.49 2.00 1.91
CA GLU A 59 -9.24 1.56 0.72
C GLU A 59 -8.69 0.23 0.19
N THR A 60 -7.36 0.11 0.10
CA THR A 60 -6.69 -1.12 -0.35
C THR A 60 -6.93 -2.26 0.63
N LEU A 61 -6.85 -1.99 1.94
CA LEU A 61 -7.12 -2.96 2.99
C LEU A 61 -8.57 -3.48 2.93
N ASP A 62 -9.53 -2.59 2.68
CA ASP A 62 -10.95 -2.94 2.57
C ASP A 62 -11.23 -3.85 1.37
N LYS A 63 -10.59 -3.57 0.23
CA LYS A 63 -10.65 -4.39 -0.99
C LYS A 63 -9.89 -5.72 -0.86
N LEU A 64 -8.82 -5.75 -0.05
CA LEU A 64 -8.06 -6.96 0.25
C LEU A 64 -8.77 -7.92 1.21
N LYS A 65 -9.96 -7.59 1.74
CA LYS A 65 -10.72 -8.43 2.70
C LYS A 65 -11.02 -9.88 2.26
N ASN A 66 -10.63 -10.28 1.05
CA ASN A 66 -10.66 -11.67 0.56
C ASN A 66 -9.30 -12.39 0.55
N LEU A 67 -8.22 -11.75 1.01
CA LEU A 67 -6.87 -12.32 1.05
C LEU A 67 -6.37 -12.32 2.49
N ASN A 68 -6.07 -13.51 3.00
CA ASN A 68 -5.47 -13.75 4.31
C ASN A 68 -4.20 -12.90 4.50
N LEU A 69 -4.35 -11.70 5.06
CA LEU A 69 -3.24 -10.84 5.48
C LEU A 69 -2.64 -11.45 6.76
N HIS A 70 -1.76 -12.43 6.58
CA HIS A 70 -0.89 -12.90 7.64
C HIS A 70 0.36 -12.01 7.72
N ASP A 71 0.70 -11.64 8.96
CA ASP A 71 1.90 -10.94 9.44
C ASP A 71 1.91 -9.40 9.39
N ILE A 72 1.28 -8.80 10.40
CA ILE A 72 1.68 -7.50 10.94
C ILE A 72 2.72 -7.77 12.04
N ASN A 73 4.00 -7.68 11.72
CA ASN A 73 5.07 -7.77 12.71
C ASN A 73 5.25 -6.40 13.39
N PHE A 74 5.03 -6.37 14.71
CA PHE A 74 5.48 -5.28 15.57
C PHE A 74 6.85 -5.68 16.13
N SER A 75 7.92 -5.05 15.64
CA SER A 75 9.27 -5.16 16.20
C SER A 75 9.58 -3.95 17.07
#